data_AF-A0A6J0BIJ0-F1
#
_entry.id   AF-A0A6J0BIJ0-F1
#
_cell.length_a   1.000
_cell.length_b   1.000
_cell.length_c   1.000
_cell.angle_alpha   90.00
_cell.angle_beta   90.00
_cell.angle_gamma   90.00
#
_symmetry.space_group_name_H-M   'P 1'
#
loop_
_entity.id
_entity.type
_entity.pdbx_description
1 polymer ?
#
loop_
_entity_poly.entity_id
_entity_poly.type
_entity_poly.pdbx_seq_one_letter_code
_entity_poly.pdbx_strand_id
1 'polypeptide(L)'
;MENSPICIDAVIIDGASWNRGVWEIFGVDENNISCEHPCDSLRRLRMISDFNHLLKCFRTSTLDDRLQEFKTPYGTVEKRHWEALLEEENYRQPNMKIAYKLTPAHLKPNGFQAMNVPLATEVCVFQNLY
;
A
#
# COMPACT_ATOMS: atom_id res chain seq x y z
N MET A 1 7.60 -27.43 -11.05
CA MET A 1 6.23 -26.97 -11.37
C MET A 1 5.83 -27.33 -12.80
N GLU A 2 6.73 -27.22 -13.79
CA GLU A 2 6.43 -27.55 -15.21
C GLU A 2 5.82 -28.93 -15.47
N ASN A 3 6.17 -29.96 -14.67
CA ASN A 3 5.61 -31.31 -14.83
C ASN A 3 4.49 -31.63 -13.83
N SER A 4 3.86 -30.60 -13.26
CA SER A 4 2.74 -30.71 -12.33
C SER A 4 1.45 -30.29 -13.04
N PRO A 5 0.28 -30.85 -12.68
CA PRO A 5 -1.02 -30.37 -13.19
C PRO A 5 -1.39 -28.94 -12.74
N ILE A 6 -0.48 -28.23 -12.06
CA ILE A 6 -0.69 -26.87 -11.56
C ILE A 6 -0.41 -25.86 -12.67
N CYS A 7 -1.40 -25.02 -12.97
CA CYS A 7 -1.27 -23.89 -13.88
C CYS A 7 -0.92 -22.62 -13.10
N ILE A 8 0.13 -21.91 -13.53
CA ILE A 8 0.52 -20.61 -12.96
C ILE A 8 0.07 -19.52 -13.91
N ASP A 9 -0.85 -18.66 -13.46
CA ASP A 9 -1.41 -17.58 -14.28
C ASP A 9 -0.93 -16.18 -13.85
N ALA A 10 -0.38 -16.07 -12.64
CA ALA A 10 0.13 -14.81 -12.10
C ALA A 10 1.32 -15.01 -11.17
N VAL A 11 2.17 -14.00 -11.12
CA VAL A 11 3.24 -13.86 -10.13
C VAL A 11 3.04 -12.56 -9.37
N ILE A 12 3.09 -12.65 -8.04
CA ILE A 12 3.04 -11.49 -7.15
C ILE A 12 4.47 -11.20 -6.70
N ILE A 13 4.96 -9.98 -6.96
CA ILE A 13 6.29 -9.54 -6.54
C ILE A 13 6.21 -8.29 -5.68
N ASP A 14 7.16 -8.14 -4.76
CA ASP A 14 7.26 -6.90 -3.98
C ASP A 14 7.74 -5.72 -4.85
N GLY A 15 7.63 -4.51 -4.31
CA GLY A 15 8.00 -3.29 -5.01
C GLY A 15 9.46 -2.90 -4.93
N ALA A 16 10.38 -3.77 -4.48
CA ALA A 16 11.79 -3.44 -4.36
C ALA A 16 12.45 -3.24 -5.73
N SER A 17 13.49 -2.40 -5.80
CA SER A 17 14.09 -1.96 -7.06
C SER A 17 14.54 -3.09 -7.99
N TRP A 18 15.15 -4.14 -7.43
CA TRP A 18 15.55 -5.34 -8.16
C TRP A 18 14.37 -6.11 -8.80
N ASN A 19 13.22 -6.14 -8.14
CA ASN A 19 12.00 -6.82 -8.60
C ASN A 19 11.30 -5.98 -9.67
N ARG A 20 11.41 -4.65 -9.63
CA ARG A 20 10.96 -3.79 -10.73
C ARG A 20 11.76 -4.00 -12.02
N GLY A 21 13.05 -4.30 -11.92
CA GLY A 21 13.87 -4.67 -13.09
C GLY A 21 13.37 -5.94 -13.79
N VAL A 22 12.70 -6.84 -13.06
CA VAL A 22 12.06 -8.03 -13.65
C VAL A 22 10.93 -7.64 -14.59
N TRP A 23 10.12 -6.63 -14.25
CA TRP A 23 9.05 -6.16 -15.13
C TRP A 23 9.58 -5.64 -16.45
N GLU A 24 10.67 -4.88 -16.42
CA GLU A 24 11.32 -4.37 -17.63
C GLU A 24 11.82 -5.50 -18.54
N ILE A 25 12.48 -6.52 -17.96
CA ILE A 25 12.95 -7.70 -18.71
C ILE A 25 11.80 -8.42 -19.41
N PHE A 26 10.62 -8.49 -18.78
CA PHE A 26 9.44 -9.16 -19.32
C PHE A 26 8.53 -8.23 -20.16
N GLY A 27 8.95 -6.98 -20.41
CA GLY A 27 8.17 -6.01 -21.17
C GLY A 27 6.84 -5.65 -20.51
N VAL A 28 6.81 -5.65 -19.18
CA VAL A 28 5.66 -5.29 -18.36
C VAL A 28 5.70 -3.81 -18.02
N ASP A 29 4.61 -3.11 -18.34
CA ASP A 29 4.43 -1.69 -18.09
C ASP A 29 2.96 -1.35 -17.76
N GLU A 30 2.63 -0.06 -17.77
CA GLU A 30 1.28 0.46 -17.48
C GLU A 30 0.21 0.00 -18.48
N ASN A 31 0.60 -0.30 -19.72
CA ASN A 31 -0.27 -0.74 -20.80
C ASN A 31 -0.26 -2.27 -20.98
N ASN A 32 0.84 -2.94 -20.60
CA ASN A 32 1.01 -4.38 -20.71
C ASN A 32 1.38 -5.01 -19.36
N ILE A 33 0.38 -5.54 -18.65
CA ILE A 33 0.57 -6.13 -17.30
C ILE A 33 0.98 -7.62 -17.30
N SER A 34 1.41 -8.16 -18.44
CA SER A 34 1.68 -9.60 -18.58
C SER A 34 2.70 -9.92 -19.66
N CYS A 35 3.32 -11.09 -19.55
CA CYS A 35 4.22 -11.65 -20.55
C CYS A 35 3.72 -13.01 -21.05
N GLU A 36 4.38 -13.55 -22.09
CA GLU A 36 4.16 -14.92 -22.54
C GLU A 36 4.56 -15.92 -21.45
N HIS A 37 3.77 -16.97 -21.26
CA HIS A 37 4.09 -17.99 -20.27
C HIS A 37 5.28 -18.84 -20.77
N PRO A 38 6.35 -19.01 -19.97
CA PRO A 38 7.62 -19.58 -20.44
C PRO A 38 7.51 -21.04 -20.94
N CYS A 39 6.48 -21.76 -20.51
CA CYS A 39 6.25 -23.17 -20.84
C CYS A 39 5.07 -23.38 -21.80
N ASP A 40 4.29 -22.34 -22.13
CA ASP A 40 3.08 -22.43 -22.95
C ASP A 40 2.80 -21.08 -23.64
N SER A 41 3.13 -20.99 -24.93
CA SER A 41 2.98 -19.77 -25.72
C SER A 41 1.53 -19.34 -25.97
N LEU A 42 0.55 -20.21 -25.70
CA LEU A 42 -0.87 -19.86 -25.78
C LEU A 42 -1.37 -19.18 -24.51
N ARG A 43 -0.57 -19.17 -23.44
CA ARG A 43 -0.91 -18.62 -22.14
C ARG A 43 -0.11 -17.37 -21.83
N ARG A 44 -0.68 -16.55 -20.94
CA ARG A 44 -0.05 -15.33 -20.43
C ARG A 44 0.18 -15.44 -18.94
N LEU A 45 1.33 -14.94 -18.50
CA LEU A 45 1.69 -14.82 -17.10
C LEU A 45 1.52 -13.36 -16.66
N ARG A 46 0.61 -13.10 -15.71
CA ARG A 46 0.34 -11.76 -15.21
C ARG A 46 1.33 -11.38 -14.12
N MET A 47 1.77 -10.13 -14.12
CA MET A 47 2.65 -9.60 -13.08
C MET A 47 1.86 -8.66 -12.18
N ILE A 48 1.89 -8.93 -10.88
CA ILE A 48 1.09 -8.21 -9.89
C ILE A 48 2.03 -7.72 -8.79
N SER A 49 1.83 -6.49 -8.33
CA SER A 49 2.56 -5.97 -7.17
C SER A 49 1.92 -6.44 -5.86
N ASP A 50 2.73 -6.68 -4.83
CA ASP A 50 2.23 -6.88 -3.47
C ASP A 50 1.49 -5.63 -2.97
N PHE A 51 0.16 -5.70 -3.00
CA PHE A 51 -0.73 -4.62 -2.57
C PHE A 51 -0.49 -4.18 -1.12
N ASN A 52 -0.19 -5.12 -0.22
CA ASN A 52 0.06 -4.79 1.18
C ASN A 52 1.35 -3.96 1.34
N HIS A 53 2.35 -4.22 0.50
CA HIS A 53 3.55 -3.41 0.44
C HIS A 53 3.23 -2.00 -0.09
N LEU A 54 2.43 -1.88 -1.15
CA LEU A 54 2.01 -0.59 -1.70
C LEU A 54 1.30 0.29 -0.66
N LEU A 55 0.37 -0.28 0.12
CA LEU A 55 -0.29 0.47 1.19
C LEU A 55 0.68 0.98 2.26
N LYS A 56 1.67 0.17 2.64
CA LYS A 56 2.71 0.59 3.59
C LYS A 56 3.57 1.71 3.02
N CYS A 57 3.97 1.61 1.76
CA CYS A 57 4.71 2.68 1.06
C CYS A 57 3.88 3.96 0.97
N PHE A 58 2.61 3.86 0.59
CA PHE A 58 1.68 4.98 0.52
C PHE A 58 1.52 5.67 1.88
N ARG A 59 1.28 4.90 2.95
CA ARG A 59 1.23 5.42 4.33
C ARG A 59 2.54 6.15 4.66
N THR A 60 3.70 5.52 4.44
CA THR A 60 4.99 6.13 4.74
C THR A 60 5.22 7.42 3.97
N SER A 61 4.83 7.49 2.70
CA SER A 61 4.92 8.70 1.89
C SER A 61 3.97 9.80 2.37
N THR A 62 2.74 9.44 2.77
CA THR A 62 1.72 10.39 3.23
C THR A 62 2.05 10.99 4.59
N LEU A 63 2.81 10.25 5.42
CA LEU A 63 3.20 10.65 6.76
C LEU A 63 4.64 11.18 6.84
N ASP A 64 5.36 11.25 5.72
CA ASP A 64 6.73 11.77 5.68
C ASP A 64 6.69 13.28 5.96
N ASP A 65 7.36 13.72 7.01
CA ASP A 65 7.41 15.15 7.38
C ASP A 65 8.03 16.03 6.28
N ARG A 66 8.76 15.43 5.33
CA ARG A 66 9.29 16.12 4.13
C ARG A 66 8.21 16.33 3.06
N LEU A 67 7.20 15.48 3.01
CA LEU A 67 6.06 15.59 2.10
C LEU A 67 4.91 16.24 2.84
N GLN A 68 4.90 17.57 2.87
CA GLN A 68 3.87 18.34 3.60
C GLN A 68 2.46 18.12 3.06
N GLU A 69 2.33 17.87 1.76
CA GLU A 69 1.06 17.70 1.07
C GLU A 69 1.08 16.60 0.00
N PHE A 70 0.03 15.80 -0.05
CA PHE A 70 -0.27 14.89 -1.15
C PHE A 70 -1.47 15.42 -1.93
N LYS A 71 -1.26 15.81 -3.19
CA LYS A 71 -2.31 16.39 -4.05
C LYS A 71 -3.09 15.30 -4.75
N THR A 72 -4.40 15.38 -4.64
CA THR A 72 -5.36 14.57 -5.39
C THR A 72 -6.21 15.49 -6.28
N PRO A 73 -6.90 14.96 -7.31
CA PRO A 73 -7.84 15.75 -8.09
C PRO A 73 -8.96 16.41 -7.26
N TYR A 74 -9.23 15.91 -6.05
CA TYR A 74 -10.31 16.35 -5.17
C TYR A 74 -9.85 17.27 -4.03
N GLY A 75 -8.54 17.45 -3.86
CA GLY A 75 -8.00 18.27 -2.79
C GLY A 75 -6.67 17.75 -2.25
N THR A 76 -6.25 18.32 -1.13
CA THR A 76 -4.96 18.06 -0.52
C THR A 76 -5.11 17.20 0.71
N VAL A 77 -4.30 16.16 0.80
CA VAL A 77 -4.17 15.29 1.96
C VAL A 77 -2.90 15.67 2.71
N GLU A 78 -3.04 15.98 4.00
CA GLU A 78 -1.94 16.41 4.86
C GLU A 78 -1.97 15.65 6.19
N LYS A 79 -0.80 15.31 6.71
CA LYS A 79 -0.65 14.61 7.99
C LYS A 79 -1.37 15.31 9.15
N ARG A 80 -1.43 16.65 9.13
CA ARG A 80 -2.09 17.48 10.15
C ARG A 80 -3.55 17.10 10.39
N HIS A 81 -4.26 16.58 9.38
CA HIS A 81 -5.66 16.21 9.53
C HIS A 81 -5.86 15.06 10.52
N TRP A 82 -4.96 14.08 10.53
CA TRP A 82 -5.00 12.99 11.50
C TRP A 82 -4.48 13.43 12.89
N GLU A 83 -3.51 14.33 12.95
CA GLU A 83 -3.03 14.89 14.22
C GLU A 83 -4.12 15.68 14.94
N ALA A 84 -4.84 16.53 14.22
CA ALA A 84 -5.99 17.27 14.73
C ALA A 84 -7.10 16.31 15.23
N LEU A 85 -7.35 15.21 14.51
CA LEU A 85 -8.36 14.23 14.93
C LEU A 85 -7.96 13.50 16.23
N LEU A 86 -6.68 13.15 16.39
CA LEU A 86 -6.16 12.53 17.62
C LEU A 86 -6.24 13.47 18.83
N GLU A 87 -6.05 14.78 18.59
CA GLU A 87 -6.16 15.81 19.62
C GLU A 87 -7.62 16.05 20.02
N GLU A 88 -8.50 16.28 19.04
CA GLU A 88 -9.93 16.57 19.26
C GLU A 88 -10.66 15.42 19.95
N GLU A 89 -10.42 14.17 19.50
CA GLU A 89 -11.06 13.00 20.11
C GLU A 89 -10.47 12.64 21.48
N ASN A 90 -9.40 13.33 21.90
CA ASN A 90 -8.64 13.07 23.11
C ASN A 90 -8.36 11.57 23.29
N TYR A 91 -7.50 11.03 22.42
CA TYR A 91 -7.35 9.58 22.22
C TYR A 91 -7.13 8.76 23.51
N ARG A 92 -6.64 9.36 24.60
CA ARG A 92 -6.38 8.71 25.89
C ARG A 92 -7.63 8.49 26.74
N GLN A 93 -8.71 9.23 26.50
CA GLN A 93 -9.92 9.10 27.27
C GLN A 93 -10.81 7.96 26.75
N PRO A 94 -11.54 7.26 27.62
CA PRO A 94 -12.56 6.29 27.24
C PRO A 94 -13.86 7.03 26.88
N ASN A 95 -13.87 7.73 25.75
CA ASN A 95 -15.04 8.36 25.14
C ASN A 95 -15.43 7.64 23.83
N MET A 96 -16.66 7.86 23.36
CA MET A 96 -17.09 7.40 22.05
C MET A 96 -16.38 8.21 20.97
N LYS A 97 -15.73 7.53 20.02
CA LYS A 97 -14.88 8.12 18.99
C LYS A 97 -15.33 7.66 17.62
N ILE A 98 -15.29 8.56 16.64
CA ILE A 98 -15.44 8.25 15.23
C ILE A 98 -14.20 7.49 14.76
N ALA A 99 -13.00 7.95 15.13
CA ALA A 99 -11.73 7.31 14.79
C ALA A 99 -11.16 6.46 15.94
N TYR A 100 -11.98 5.58 16.52
CA TYR A 100 -11.63 4.79 17.71
C TYR A 100 -10.37 3.89 17.56
N LYS A 101 -9.98 3.54 16.32
CA LYS A 101 -8.76 2.76 16.04
C LYS A 101 -7.53 3.62 15.84
N LEU A 102 -7.71 4.90 15.52
CA LEU A 102 -6.59 5.80 15.26
C LEU A 102 -5.81 6.02 16.56
N THR A 103 -4.51 5.80 16.48
CA THR A 103 -3.59 5.97 17.61
C THR A 103 -2.31 6.64 17.13
N PRO A 104 -1.48 7.20 18.02
CA PRO A 104 -0.19 7.78 17.63
C PRO A 104 0.72 6.81 16.85
N ALA A 105 0.58 5.50 17.06
CA ALA A 105 1.34 4.47 16.33
C ALA A 105 0.99 4.40 14.83
N HIS A 106 -0.17 4.91 14.43
CA HIS A 106 -0.56 5.02 13.02
C HIS A 106 0.24 6.11 12.30
N LEU A 107 0.49 7.24 12.97
CA LEU A 107 1.19 8.40 12.41
C LEU A 107 2.72 8.30 12.54
N LYS A 108 3.18 7.66 13.62
CA LYS A 108 4.61 7.48 13.90
C LYS A 108 4.91 6.04 14.34
N PRO A 109 4.82 5.06 13.42
CA PRO A 109 5.11 3.68 13.74
C PRO A 109 6.61 3.48 14.02
N ASN A 110 6.95 2.65 15.01
CA ASN A 110 8.31 2.13 15.17
C ASN A 110 8.67 1.10 14.08
N GLY A 111 9.91 0.60 14.05
CA GLY A 111 10.38 -0.31 13.00
C GLY A 111 9.52 -1.58 12.81
N PHE A 112 9.06 -2.20 13.90
CA PHE A 112 8.17 -3.36 13.83
C PHE A 112 6.75 -2.98 13.40
N GLN A 113 6.23 -1.86 13.93
CA GLN A 113 4.91 -1.33 13.57
C GLN A 113 4.85 -0.86 12.12
N ALA A 114 5.96 -0.42 11.53
CA ALA A 114 6.03 -0.01 10.14
C ALA A 114 5.67 -1.17 9.19
N MET A 115 5.97 -2.41 9.59
CA MET A 115 5.62 -3.62 8.85
C MET A 115 4.19 -4.12 9.08
N ASN A 116 3.48 -3.57 10.07
CA ASN A 116 2.11 -3.94 10.39
C ASN A 116 1.14 -3.38 9.32
N VAL A 117 0.59 -4.28 8.51
CA VAL A 117 -0.34 -3.95 7.42
C VAL A 117 -1.65 -3.35 7.94
N PRO A 118 -2.32 -3.92 8.97
CA PRO A 118 -3.48 -3.28 9.61
C PRO A 118 -3.30 -1.80 9.95
N LEU A 119 -2.16 -1.42 10.57
CA LEU A 119 -1.88 -0.01 10.89
C LEU A 119 -1.80 0.87 9.63
N ALA A 120 -1.30 0.34 8.51
CA ALA A 120 -1.27 1.08 7.24
C ALA A 120 -2.64 1.19 6.59
N THR A 121 -3.41 0.10 6.61
CA THR A 121 -4.76 0.07 6.03
C THR A 121 -5.69 1.03 6.76
N GLU A 122 -5.61 1.10 8.10
CA GLU A 122 -6.53 1.92 8.89
C GLU A 122 -6.34 3.41 8.60
N VAL A 123 -5.10 3.89 8.44
CA VAL A 123 -4.80 5.27 7.98
C VAL A 123 -5.47 5.59 6.65
N CYS A 124 -5.43 4.65 5.70
CA CYS A 124 -5.98 4.85 4.35
C CYS A 124 -7.51 4.83 4.34
N VAL A 125 -8.15 4.06 5.23
CA VAL A 125 -9.62 3.94 5.29
C VAL A 125 -10.27 5.16 5.93
N PHE A 126 -9.60 5.85 6.86
CA PHE A 126 -10.12 7.09 7.46
C PHE A 126 -10.35 8.23 6.46
N GLN A 127 -9.86 8.11 5.23
CA GLN A 127 -10.10 9.09 4.16
C GLN A 127 -11.51 9.02 3.54
N ASN A 128 -12.28 7.95 3.80
CA ASN A 128 -13.63 7.78 3.23
C ASN A 128 -14.76 8.37 4.11
N LEU A 129 -14.44 9.19 5.11
CA LEU A 129 -15.43 9.73 6.05
C LEU A 129 -16.00 11.11 5.66
N TYR A 130 -15.69 11.65 4.49
CA TYR A 130 -16.29 12.88 3.96
C TYR A 130 -16.48 12.84 2.46
#